data_AF-A0A3M8XA67-F1
#
_entry.id   AF-A0A3M8XA67-F1
#
_cell.length_a   1.000
_cell.length_b   1.000
_cell.length_c   1.000
_cell.angle_alpha   90.00
_cell.angle_beta   90.00
_cell.angle_gamma   90.00
#
_symmetry.space_group_name_H-M   'P 1'
#
loop_
_entity.id
_entity.type
_entity.pdbx_description
1 polymer ?
#
loop_
_entity_poly.entity_id
_entity_poly.type
_entity_poly.pdbx_seq_one_letter_code
_entity_poly.pdbx_strand_id
1 'polypeptide(L)'
;MPDSPSAPLRVLFCIGVNQNFFDLPTGQGKAVWDGFMTMLTRLRELPGVTVLGTMDDDQHMVGPSGSWPWTSYLLADVVDQPTVAAACNLFRTVQVGEHGLWRYMQIEARIGRPLPEPEATR
;
A
#
# COMPACT_ATOMS: atom_id res chain seq x y z
N MET A 1 21.59 22.70 -17.07
CA MET A 1 20.85 21.80 -17.98
C MET A 1 19.37 22.02 -17.67
N PRO A 2 18.47 22.14 -18.66
CA PRO A 2 17.06 22.27 -18.34
C PRO A 2 16.60 20.97 -17.65
N ASP A 3 15.94 21.11 -16.50
CA ASP A 3 15.43 20.02 -15.70
C ASP A 3 14.56 19.12 -16.57
N SER A 4 15.06 17.94 -16.92
CA SER A 4 14.19 16.86 -17.39
C SER A 4 13.14 16.63 -16.31
N PRO A 5 11.84 16.47 -16.65
CA PRO A 5 10.82 16.19 -15.65
C PRO A 5 11.30 15.01 -14.81
N SER A 6 11.41 15.21 -13.50
CA SER A 6 11.89 14.17 -12.58
C SER A 6 11.03 12.93 -12.78
N ALA A 7 11.64 11.81 -13.17
CA ALA A 7 10.92 10.56 -13.34
C ALA A 7 10.14 10.22 -12.06
N PRO A 8 8.92 9.68 -12.16
CA PRO A 8 8.13 9.34 -10.99
C PRO A 8 8.87 8.33 -10.10
N LEU A 9 8.62 8.41 -8.80
CA LEU A 9 9.15 7.49 -7.81
C LEU A 9 8.52 6.11 -8.02
N ARG A 10 9.33 5.06 -8.10
CA ARG A 10 8.81 3.68 -8.04
C ARG A 10 8.62 3.31 -6.59
N VAL A 11 7.38 3.08 -6.17
CA VAL A 11 7.03 2.84 -4.77
C VAL A 11 6.37 1.47 -4.62
N LEU A 12 6.89 0.68 -3.69
CA LEU A 12 6.24 -0.53 -3.20
C LEU A 12 5.63 -0.21 -1.83
N PHE A 13 4.31 -0.14 -1.77
CA PHE A 13 3.57 -0.08 -0.53
C PHE A 13 3.40 -1.50 0.01
N CYS A 14 4.03 -1.75 1.14
CA CYS A 14 4.03 -3.01 1.87
C CYS A 14 3.01 -2.92 3.01
N ILE A 15 2.04 -3.83 3.03
CA ILE A 15 0.90 -3.74 3.94
C ILE A 15 0.83 -5.00 4.80
N GLY A 16 0.89 -4.81 6.13
CA GLY A 16 0.74 -5.88 7.11
C GLY A 16 -0.60 -5.81 7.81
N VAL A 17 -1.22 -6.96 8.07
CA VAL A 17 -2.38 -7.06 8.98
C VAL A 17 -1.86 -7.17 10.42
N ASN A 18 -2.47 -6.44 11.36
CA ASN A 18 -2.08 -6.41 12.77
C ASN A 18 -2.81 -7.51 13.57
N GLN A 19 -2.27 -7.86 14.75
CA GLN A 19 -2.91 -8.81 15.66
C GLN A 19 -4.35 -8.44 16.00
N ASN A 20 -4.67 -7.14 16.13
CA ASN A 20 -6.01 -6.65 16.44
C ASN A 20 -7.09 -7.09 15.43
N PHE A 21 -6.73 -7.42 14.18
CA PHE A 21 -7.66 -8.00 13.22
C PHE A 21 -8.00 -9.45 13.57
N PHE A 22 -6.98 -10.24 13.92
CA PHE A 22 -7.13 -11.65 14.28
C PHE A 22 -7.79 -11.86 15.64
N ASP A 23 -7.74 -10.84 16.51
CA ASP A 23 -8.47 -10.84 17.78
C ASP A 23 -9.98 -10.57 17.61
N LEU A 24 -10.43 -10.18 16.42
CA LEU A 24 -11.86 -10.02 16.13
C LEU A 24 -12.55 -11.39 16.14
N PRO A 25 -13.81 -11.47 16.59
CA PRO A 25 -14.59 -12.69 16.44
C PRO A 25 -14.68 -13.11 14.97
N THR A 26 -14.61 -14.41 14.71
CA THR A 26 -14.70 -14.97 13.35
C THR A 26 -15.93 -14.43 12.62
N GLY A 27 -15.73 -13.93 11.39
CA GLY A 27 -16.79 -13.31 10.58
C GLY A 27 -17.00 -11.81 10.81
N GLN A 28 -16.33 -11.18 11.79
CA GLN A 28 -16.44 -9.74 12.04
C GLN A 28 -15.37 -8.87 11.34
N GLY A 29 -14.57 -9.46 10.44
CA GLY A 29 -13.55 -8.75 9.68
C GLY A 29 -14.08 -7.83 8.56
N LYS A 30 -15.38 -7.87 8.24
CA LYS A 30 -15.96 -7.15 7.10
C LYS A 30 -15.72 -5.64 7.16
N ALA A 31 -15.88 -5.01 8.32
CA ALA A 31 -15.67 -3.57 8.45
C ALA A 31 -14.21 -3.18 8.17
N VAL A 32 -13.25 -4.03 8.57
CA VAL A 32 -11.82 -3.82 8.27
C VAL A 32 -11.57 -3.97 6.77
N TRP A 33 -12.16 -4.99 6.15
CA TRP A 33 -12.08 -5.20 4.70
C TRP A 33 -12.65 -4.02 3.90
N ASP A 34 -13.82 -3.51 4.28
CA ASP A 34 -14.43 -2.34 3.62
C ASP A 34 -13.55 -1.09 3.79
N GLY A 35 -12.93 -0.92 4.96
CA GLY A 35 -11.93 0.12 5.20
C GLY A 35 -10.69 -0.05 4.30
N PHE A 36 -10.16 -1.26 4.17
CA PHE A 36 -9.06 -1.55 3.27
C PHE A 36 -9.38 -1.26 1.80
N MET A 37 -10.56 -1.67 1.32
CA MET A 37 -11.03 -1.37 -0.04
C MET A 37 -11.23 0.13 -0.28
N THR A 38 -11.72 0.86 0.74
CA THR A 38 -11.82 2.32 0.69
C THR A 38 -10.44 2.97 0.59
N MET A 39 -9.47 2.50 1.37
CA MET A 39 -8.07 2.95 1.30
C MET A 39 -7.49 2.68 -0.09
N LEU A 40 -7.66 1.47 -0.63
CA LEU A 40 -7.14 1.09 -1.94
C LEU A 40 -7.73 1.95 -3.07
N THR A 41 -9.03 2.22 -3.01
CA THR A 41 -9.73 3.09 -3.97
C THR A 41 -9.17 4.51 -3.91
N ARG A 42 -9.09 5.10 -2.71
CA ARG A 42 -8.56 6.46 -2.53
C ARG A 42 -7.09 6.58 -2.94
N LEU A 43 -6.28 5.55 -2.68
CA LEU A 43 -4.87 5.52 -3.11
C LEU A 43 -4.77 5.56 -4.64
N ARG A 44 -5.61 4.79 -5.35
CA ARG A 44 -5.68 4.79 -6.82
C ARG A 44 -6.17 6.11 -7.39
N GLU A 45 -6.98 6.84 -6.64
CA GLU A 45 -7.55 8.14 -7.03
C GLU A 45 -6.64 9.33 -6.68
N LEU A 46 -5.57 9.13 -5.91
CA LEU A 46 -4.64 10.21 -5.57
C LEU A 46 -4.01 10.79 -6.85
N PRO A 47 -4.09 12.11 -7.08
CA PRO A 47 -3.41 12.75 -8.19
C PRO A 47 -1.91 12.45 -8.14
N GLY A 48 -1.34 12.02 -9.27
CA GLY A 48 0.07 11.66 -9.36
C GLY A 48 0.42 10.25 -8.89
N VAL A 49 -0.57 9.37 -8.67
CA VAL A 49 -0.36 7.93 -8.43
C VAL A 49 -0.79 7.12 -9.65
N THR A 50 0.06 6.20 -10.10
CA THR A 50 -0.26 5.19 -11.12
C THR A 50 0.05 3.80 -10.58
N VAL A 51 -0.98 3.01 -10.29
CA VAL A 51 -0.80 1.65 -9.77
C VAL A 51 -0.41 0.70 -10.90
N LEU A 52 0.73 0.02 -10.74
CA LEU A 52 1.31 -0.91 -11.70
C LEU A 52 0.90 -2.36 -11.42
N GLY A 53 0.67 -2.70 -10.16
CA GLY A 53 0.28 -4.06 -9.77
C GLY A 53 0.02 -4.20 -8.28
N THR A 54 -0.67 -5.29 -7.92
CA THR A 54 -0.97 -5.67 -6.54
C THR A 54 -0.70 -7.15 -6.35
N MET A 55 -0.30 -7.53 -5.14
CA MET A 55 -0.14 -8.93 -4.74
C MET A 55 -0.72 -9.11 -3.35
N ASP A 56 -1.60 -10.09 -3.18
CA ASP A 56 -2.07 -10.53 -1.88
C ASP A 56 -1.34 -11.83 -1.54
N ASP A 57 -0.62 -11.82 -0.43
CA ASP A 57 0.20 -12.92 0.04
C ASP A 57 -0.48 -13.66 1.20
N ASP A 58 -1.74 -13.34 1.51
CA ASP A 58 -2.49 -13.89 2.64
C ASP A 58 -2.66 -15.42 2.62
N GLN A 59 -2.56 -16.06 1.45
CA GLN A 59 -2.61 -17.51 1.30
C GLN A 59 -1.34 -18.22 1.80
N HIS A 60 -0.20 -17.53 1.83
CA HIS A 60 1.09 -18.09 2.24
C HIS A 60 1.68 -17.39 3.48
N MET A 61 1.26 -16.14 3.73
CA MET A 61 1.55 -15.34 4.91
C MET A 61 0.26 -15.18 5.73
N VAL A 62 -0.09 -16.24 6.48
CA VAL A 62 -1.28 -16.27 7.33
C VAL A 62 -0.94 -15.82 8.75
N GLY A 63 -1.61 -14.77 9.23
CA GLY A 63 -1.43 -14.23 10.58
C GLY A 63 -0.95 -12.78 10.59
N PRO A 64 -0.65 -12.22 11.77
CA PRO A 64 -0.20 -10.85 11.89
C PRO A 64 1.18 -10.65 11.25
N SER A 65 1.34 -9.61 10.44
CA SER A 65 2.63 -9.21 9.87
C SER A 65 3.07 -7.86 10.44
N GLY A 66 4.05 -7.93 11.35
CA GLY A 66 4.73 -6.79 11.95
C GLY A 66 5.88 -6.23 11.09
N SER A 67 6.42 -7.05 10.19
CA SER A 67 7.56 -6.77 9.32
C SER A 67 7.50 -7.69 8.10
N TRP A 68 8.46 -7.58 7.18
CA TRP A 68 8.62 -8.53 6.08
C TRP A 68 8.65 -9.99 6.60
N PRO A 69 7.93 -10.93 5.96
CA PRO A 69 7.02 -10.76 4.81
C PRO A 69 5.70 -10.05 5.16
N TRP A 70 5.19 -9.24 4.22
CA TRP A 70 3.95 -8.48 4.36
C TRP A 70 2.73 -9.25 3.85
N THR A 71 1.54 -8.91 4.34
CA THR A 71 0.29 -9.57 3.92
C THR A 71 -0.08 -9.21 2.49
N SER A 72 0.10 -7.95 2.08
CA SER A 72 -0.14 -7.54 0.70
C SER A 72 0.79 -6.43 0.25
N TYR A 73 0.85 -6.24 -1.06
CA TYR A 73 1.78 -5.35 -1.73
C TYR A 73 1.06 -4.58 -2.83
N LEU A 74 1.40 -3.30 -2.98
CA LEU A 74 0.95 -2.45 -4.08
C LEU A 74 2.15 -1.73 -4.70
N LEU A 75 2.44 -2.00 -5.97
CA LEU A 75 3.47 -1.33 -6.74
C LEU A 75 2.85 -0.16 -7.50
N ALA A 76 3.43 1.03 -7.37
CA ALA A 76 2.96 2.23 -8.06
C ALA A 76 4.12 3.13 -8.51
N ASP A 77 3.89 3.91 -9.55
CA ASP A 77 4.65 5.10 -9.84
C ASP A 77 3.96 6.30 -9.15
N VAL A 78 4.73 7.11 -8.42
CA VAL A 78 4.22 8.22 -7.59
C VAL A 78 5.00 9.50 -7.89
N VAL A 79 4.30 10.62 -8.11
CA VAL A 79 4.92 11.87 -8.58
C VAL A 79 5.98 12.44 -7.62
N ASP A 80 5.77 12.34 -6.31
CA ASP A 80 6.69 12.87 -5.30
C ASP A 80 6.52 12.21 -3.92
N GLN A 81 7.47 12.51 -3.01
CA GLN A 81 7.48 12.05 -1.62
C GLN A 81 6.24 12.49 -0.83
N PRO A 82 5.77 13.76 -0.91
CA PRO A 82 4.52 14.18 -0.28
C PRO A 82 3.30 13.33 -0.69
N THR A 83 3.21 12.93 -1.95
CA THR A 83 2.12 12.06 -2.44
C THR A 83 2.24 10.65 -1.86
N VAL A 84 3.47 10.12 -1.69
CA VAL A 84 3.69 8.86 -0.95
C VAL A 84 3.21 8.98 0.50
N ALA A 85 3.56 10.07 1.17
CA ALA A 85 3.12 10.34 2.54
C ALA A 85 1.59 10.46 2.63
N ALA A 86 0.94 11.08 1.64
CA ALA A 86 -0.52 11.17 1.55
C ALA A 86 -1.16 9.78 1.40
N ALA A 87 -0.59 8.90 0.58
CA ALA A 87 -1.03 7.52 0.45
C ALA A 87 -0.91 6.75 1.78
N CYS A 88 0.23 6.84 2.46
CA CYS A 88 0.41 6.24 3.79
C CYS A 88 -0.57 6.83 4.83
N ASN A 89 -0.89 8.12 4.72
CA ASN A 89 -1.81 8.79 5.64
C ASN A 89 -3.26 8.29 5.53
N LEU A 90 -3.63 7.59 4.46
CA LEU A 90 -4.94 6.95 4.35
C LEU A 90 -5.19 5.94 5.49
N PHE A 91 -4.14 5.32 6.04
CA PHE A 91 -4.29 4.44 7.21
C PHE A 91 -4.74 5.18 8.47
N ARG A 92 -4.47 6.50 8.56
CA ARG A 92 -4.94 7.35 9.65
C ARG A 92 -6.34 7.88 9.41
N THR A 93 -6.68 8.19 8.16
CA THR A 93 -7.91 8.93 7.82
C THR A 93 -9.08 8.03 7.44
N VAL A 94 -8.83 6.85 6.86
CA VAL A 94 -9.88 5.86 6.61
C VAL A 94 -10.31 5.24 7.94
N GLN A 95 -11.61 5.32 8.23
CA GLN A 95 -12.19 4.85 9.48
C GLN A 95 -12.74 3.42 9.35
N VAL A 96 -12.62 2.68 10.43
CA VAL A 96 -13.23 1.37 10.69
C VAL A 96 -13.88 1.47 12.07
N GLY A 97 -15.19 1.75 12.09
CA GLY A 97 -15.89 2.10 13.32
C GLY A 97 -15.32 3.38 13.93
N GLU A 98 -14.91 3.32 15.20
CA GLU A 98 -14.33 4.44 15.95
C GLU A 98 -12.80 4.54 15.81
N HIS A 99 -12.19 3.71 14.96
CA HIS A 99 -10.74 3.61 14.83
C HIS A 99 -10.30 3.90 13.41
N GLY A 100 -9.09 4.44 13.24
CA GLY A 100 -8.45 4.46 11.93
C GLY A 100 -8.02 3.06 11.50
N LEU A 101 -7.91 2.84 10.18
CA LEU A 101 -7.46 1.58 9.60
C LEU A 101 -6.11 1.10 10.18
N TRP A 102 -5.25 2.03 10.60
CA TRP A 102 -3.97 1.77 11.26
C TRP A 102 -4.06 0.84 12.48
N ARG A 103 -5.23 0.75 13.14
CA ARG A 103 -5.43 -0.17 14.26
C ARG A 103 -5.34 -1.63 13.81
N TYR A 104 -5.85 -1.93 12.62
CA TYR A 104 -5.99 -3.29 12.11
C TYR A 104 -4.96 -3.66 11.05
N MET A 105 -4.36 -2.67 10.40
CA MET A 105 -3.35 -2.88 9.36
C MET A 105 -2.29 -1.80 9.48
N GLN A 106 -1.11 -2.04 8.92
CA GLN A 106 -0.02 -1.07 8.82
C GLN A 106 0.49 -0.97 7.38
N ILE A 107 1.17 0.13 7.07
CA ILE A 107 1.74 0.40 5.75
C ILE A 107 3.17 0.93 5.88
N GLU A 108 4.08 0.35 5.11
CA GLU A 108 5.44 0.82 4.87
C GLU A 108 5.59 1.14 3.38
N ALA A 109 6.16 2.30 3.04
CA ALA A 109 6.49 2.64 1.65
C ALA A 109 7.99 2.44 1.40
N ARG A 110 8.34 1.60 0.42
CA ARG A 110 9.71 1.47 -0.09
C ARG A 110 9.82 2.26 -1.39
N ILE A 111 10.64 3.30 -1.39
CA ILE A 111 10.81 4.22 -2.51
C ILE A 111 12.11 3.89 -3.25
N GLY A 112 12.02 3.78 -4.57
CA GLY A 112 13.14 3.55 -5.46
C GLY A 112 12.90 4.10 -6.86
N ARG A 113 13.48 3.44 -7.86
CA ARG A 113 13.36 3.78 -9.27
C ARG A 113 12.98 2.55 -10.10
N PRO A 114 12.37 2.72 -11.29
CA PRO A 114 12.22 1.64 -12.24
C PRO A 114 13.58 1.01 -12.60
N LEU A 115 13.60 -0.30 -12.86
CA LEU A 115 14.75 -0.93 -13.49
C LEU A 115 14.83 -0.47 -14.96
N PRO A 116 16.03 -0.35 -15.54
CA PRO A 116 16.17 -0.13 -16.98
C PRO A 116 15.60 -1.35 -17.73
N GLU A 117 14.92 -1.09 -18.85
CA GLU A 117 14.48 -2.16 -19.75
C GLU A 117 15.72 -2.89 -20.30
N PRO A 118 15.72 -4.24 -20.34
CA PRO A 118 16.77 -4.99 -21.00
C PRO A 118 16.88 -4.57 -22.46
N GLU A 119 18.10 -4.38 -22.96
CA GLU A 119 18.31 -4.14 -24.39
C GLU A 119 17.84 -5.38 -25.17
N ALA A 120 16.93 -5.18 -26.13
CA ALA A 120 16.42 -6.29 -26.92
C ALA A 120 17.57 -6.89 -27.72
N THR A 121 18.01 -8.10 -27.36
CA THR A 121 18.95 -8.89 -28.16
C THR A 121 18.28 -9.15 -29.51
N ARG A 122 18.75 -8.47 -30.57
CA ARG A 122 18.36 -8.76 -31.95
C ARG A 122 18.89 -10.11 -32.40
#